data_AF-A0A1A8IBE5-F1
#
_entry.id   AF-A0A1A8IBE5-F1
#
_cell.length_a   1.000
_cell.length_b   1.000
_cell.length_c   1.000
_cell.angle_alpha   90.00
_cell.angle_beta   90.00
_cell.angle_gamma   90.00
#
_symmetry.space_group_name_H-M   'P 1'
#
loop_
_entity.id
_entity.type
_entity.pdbx_description
1 polymer ?
#
loop_
_entity_poly.entity_id
_entity_poly.type
_entity_poly.pdbx_seq_one_letter_code
_entity_poly.pdbx_strand_id
1 'polypeptide(L)'
;LLDLCLLDVRCLEFSNGILAASALFHFSSLELVENVSALKRVEVEECVRWMVPFAMVLREAGDSRMKAFLGIPPEDTHNIQSHAPFLTWLDKAHSYQNTDLEHHSSCPVPSGVLTPPLSSEKAEEAVRVEAAVPKMRPRMSLPSLQHHLLE
;
A
#
# COMPACT_ATOMS: atom_id res chain seq x y z
N LEU A 1 -13.50 5.48 -5.38
CA LEU A 1 -12.16 6.02 -5.73
C LEU A 1 -12.28 7.27 -6.59
N LEU A 2 -12.93 7.20 -7.77
CA LEU A 2 -13.08 8.35 -8.67
C LEU A 2 -13.67 9.60 -7.99
N ASP A 3 -14.76 9.45 -7.23
CA ASP A 3 -15.36 10.58 -6.48
C ASP A 3 -14.37 11.31 -5.59
N LEU A 4 -13.43 10.59 -4.98
CA LEU A 4 -12.39 11.16 -4.14
C LEU A 4 -11.30 11.83 -4.97
N CYS A 5 -10.84 11.18 -6.05
CA CYS A 5 -9.81 11.73 -6.95
C CYS A 5 -10.27 13.03 -7.62
N LEU A 6 -11.55 13.14 -7.96
CA LEU A 6 -12.13 14.34 -8.60
C LEU A 6 -12.18 15.57 -7.67
N LEU A 7 -11.92 15.40 -6.38
CA LEU A 7 -11.79 16.53 -5.45
C LEU A 7 -10.39 17.18 -5.46
N ASP A 8 -9.35 16.48 -5.95
CA ASP A 8 -8.03 17.06 -6.18
C ASP A 8 -7.99 17.69 -7.59
N VAL A 9 -7.64 18.97 -7.67
CA VAL A 9 -7.62 19.75 -8.93
C VAL A 9 -6.66 19.17 -9.97
N ARG A 10 -5.62 18.44 -9.56
CA ARG A 10 -4.69 17.77 -10.48
C ARG A 10 -5.33 16.65 -11.29
N CYS A 11 -6.55 16.21 -10.96
CA CYS A 11 -7.29 15.28 -11.82
C CYS A 11 -7.47 15.83 -13.25
N LEU A 12 -7.47 17.16 -13.41
CA LEU A 12 -7.60 17.85 -14.71
C LEU A 12 -6.37 17.69 -15.61
N GLU A 13 -5.26 17.17 -15.10
CA GLU A 13 -4.08 16.79 -15.91
C GLU A 13 -4.34 15.53 -16.73
N PHE A 14 -5.37 14.75 -16.39
CA PHE A 14 -5.73 13.49 -17.03
C PHE A 14 -7.09 13.59 -17.73
N SER A 15 -7.26 12.87 -18.84
CA SER A 15 -8.59 12.76 -19.47
C SER A 15 -9.53 11.89 -18.63
N ASN A 16 -10.84 12.08 -18.77
CA ASN A 16 -11.84 11.27 -18.07
C ASN A 16 -11.67 9.76 -18.33
N GLY A 17 -11.29 9.38 -19.55
CA GLY A 17 -11.03 7.99 -19.92
C GLY A 17 -9.81 7.42 -19.17
N ILE A 18 -8.72 8.20 -19.08
CA ILE A 18 -7.53 7.81 -18.31
C ILE A 18 -7.88 7.72 -16.81
N LEU A 19 -8.58 8.69 -16.24
CA LEU A 19 -9.03 8.65 -14.84
C LEU A 19 -9.84 7.38 -14.56
N ALA A 20 -10.84 7.07 -15.39
CA ALA A 20 -11.68 5.90 -15.22
C ALA A 20 -10.89 4.58 -15.32
N ALA A 21 -10.02 4.46 -16.33
CA ALA A 21 -9.16 3.29 -16.52
C ALA A 21 -8.15 3.11 -15.39
N SER A 22 -7.50 4.18 -14.94
CA SER A 22 -6.58 4.18 -13.81
C SER A 22 -7.27 3.84 -12.50
N ALA A 23 -8.50 4.32 -12.28
CA ALA A 23 -9.28 3.93 -11.11
C ALA A 23 -9.62 2.43 -11.16
N LEU A 24 -10.06 1.92 -12.32
CA LEU A 24 -10.33 0.49 -12.51
C LEU A 24 -9.08 -0.36 -12.23
N PHE A 25 -7.91 0.08 -12.70
CA PHE A 25 -6.63 -0.60 -12.45
C PHE A 25 -6.38 -0.87 -10.96
N HIS A 26 -6.75 0.04 -10.05
CA HIS A 26 -6.59 -0.15 -8.60
C HIS A 26 -7.50 -1.24 -8.00
N PHE A 27 -8.52 -1.70 -8.72
CA PHE A 27 -9.44 -2.77 -8.29
C PHE A 27 -9.35 -4.03 -9.16
N SER A 28 -8.48 -4.06 -10.17
CA SER A 28 -8.40 -5.14 -11.15
C SER A 28 -6.96 -5.44 -11.58
N SER A 29 -6.80 -6.05 -12.76
CA SER A 29 -5.52 -6.29 -13.40
C SER A 29 -5.29 -5.34 -14.58
N LEU A 30 -4.04 -5.22 -15.01
CA LEU A 30 -3.67 -4.52 -16.25
C LEU A 30 -4.40 -5.09 -17.46
N GLU A 31 -4.43 -6.43 -17.59
CA GLU A 31 -5.09 -7.11 -18.70
C GLU A 31 -6.57 -6.73 -18.84
N LEU A 32 -7.31 -6.65 -17.73
CA LEU A 32 -8.70 -6.23 -17.75
C LEU A 32 -8.84 -4.78 -18.25
N VAL A 33 -7.99 -3.88 -17.73
CA VAL A 33 -8.01 -2.46 -18.11
C VAL A 33 -7.71 -2.28 -19.60
N GLU A 34 -6.67 -2.95 -20.11
CA GLU A 34 -6.32 -2.89 -21.53
C GLU A 34 -7.48 -3.42 -22.40
N ASN A 35 -8.14 -4.49 -21.98
CA ASN A 35 -9.26 -5.09 -22.72
C ASN A 35 -10.52 -4.20 -22.77
N VAL A 36 -10.88 -3.51 -21.68
CA VAL A 36 -12.15 -2.74 -21.61
C VAL A 36 -11.99 -1.27 -22.00
N SER A 37 -10.79 -0.71 -21.90
CA SER A 37 -10.51 0.70 -22.21
C SER A 37 -9.76 0.92 -23.53
N ALA A 38 -9.12 -0.12 -24.06
CA ALA A 38 -8.17 -0.05 -25.17
C ALA A 38 -6.95 0.86 -24.92
N LEU A 39 -6.68 1.24 -23.66
CA LEU A 39 -5.50 1.99 -23.24
C LEU A 39 -4.41 1.04 -22.76
N LYS A 40 -3.18 1.23 -23.23
CA LYS A 40 -2.01 0.45 -22.80
C LYS A 40 -1.51 0.92 -21.43
N ARG A 41 -0.75 0.05 -20.75
CA ARG A 41 -0.08 0.39 -19.47
C ARG A 41 0.57 1.78 -19.47
N VAL A 42 1.36 2.10 -20.50
CA VAL A 42 2.13 3.36 -20.57
C VAL A 42 1.22 4.60 -20.59
N GLU A 43 -0.01 4.48 -21.08
CA GLU A 43 -0.96 5.59 -21.17
C GLU A 43 -1.63 5.89 -19.83
N VAL A 44 -1.73 4.89 -18.94
CA VAL A 44 -2.41 5.01 -17.64
C VAL A 44 -1.45 5.08 -16.45
N GLU A 45 -0.16 4.72 -16.64
CA GLU A 45 0.82 4.54 -15.57
C GLU A 45 0.98 5.78 -14.68
N GLU A 46 1.06 6.96 -15.27
CA GLU A 46 1.22 8.20 -14.52
C GLU A 46 0.01 8.48 -13.62
N CYS A 47 -1.20 8.37 -14.18
CA CYS A 47 -2.44 8.56 -13.45
C CYS A 47 -2.65 7.48 -12.39
N VAL A 48 -2.29 6.21 -12.68
CA VAL A 48 -2.32 5.13 -11.69
C VAL A 48 -1.43 5.47 -10.50
N ARG A 49 -0.19 5.92 -10.74
CA ARG A 49 0.76 6.32 -9.70
C ARG A 49 0.24 7.51 -8.90
N TRP A 50 -0.32 8.52 -9.55
CA TRP A 50 -0.93 9.67 -8.89
C TRP A 50 -2.13 9.26 -8.01
N MET A 51 -2.92 8.27 -8.44
CA MET A 51 -4.09 7.77 -7.70
C MET A 51 -3.75 6.94 -6.45
N VAL A 52 -2.51 6.47 -6.28
CA VAL A 52 -2.08 5.58 -5.17
C VAL A 52 -2.53 6.07 -3.78
N PRO A 53 -2.23 7.31 -3.32
CA PRO A 53 -2.61 7.75 -1.98
C PRO A 53 -4.12 7.72 -1.75
N PHE A 54 -4.92 8.07 -2.75
CA PHE A 54 -6.38 8.02 -2.67
C PHE A 54 -6.91 6.58 -2.56
N ALA A 55 -6.32 5.65 -3.33
CA ALA A 55 -6.64 4.24 -3.26
C ALA A 55 -6.27 3.63 -1.90
N MET A 56 -5.14 4.04 -1.30
CA MET A 56 -4.74 3.61 0.04
C MET A 56 -5.74 4.05 1.11
N VAL A 57 -6.16 5.32 1.11
CA VAL A 57 -7.15 5.82 2.06
C VAL A 57 -8.45 5.01 1.98
N LEU A 58 -8.92 4.71 0.77
CA LEU A 58 -10.14 3.94 0.58
C LEU A 58 -10.00 2.50 1.06
N ARG A 59 -8.85 1.86 0.81
CA ARG A 59 -8.54 0.51 1.31
C ARG A 59 -8.54 0.45 2.83
N GLU A 60 -8.04 1.50 3.49
CA GLU A 60 -8.03 1.60 4.96
C GLU A 60 -9.40 1.94 5.56
N ALA A 61 -10.23 2.71 4.84
CA ALA A 61 -11.59 3.01 5.24
C ALA A 61 -12.50 1.76 5.18
N GLY A 62 -12.11 0.75 4.40
CA GLY A 62 -12.87 -0.47 4.17
C GLY A 62 -13.95 -0.31 3.11
N ASP A 63 -14.50 -1.44 2.65
CA ASP A 63 -15.49 -1.45 1.58
C ASP A 63 -16.83 -0.85 2.05
N SER A 64 -17.29 0.15 1.30
CA SER A 64 -18.65 0.67 1.45
C SER A 64 -19.63 -0.29 0.80
N ARG A 65 -20.45 -0.96 1.61
CA ARG A 65 -21.53 -1.83 1.11
C ARG A 65 -22.49 -1.05 0.20
N MET A 66 -22.94 -1.69 -0.87
CA MET A 66 -23.98 -1.18 -1.77
C MET A 66 -25.21 -0.76 -0.94
N LYS A 67 -25.65 0.49 -1.09
CA LYS A 67 -26.83 1.02 -0.39
C LYS A 67 -28.09 0.59 -1.14
N ALA A 68 -29.14 0.23 -0.40
CA ALA A 68 -30.48 0.07 -0.96
C ALA A 68 -31.21 1.42 -0.88
N PHE A 69 -32.00 1.73 -1.91
CA PHE A 69 -32.80 2.95 -1.98
C PHE A 69 -34.26 2.58 -2.22
N LEU A 70 -35.18 3.22 -1.49
CA LEU A 70 -36.60 2.95 -1.63
C LEU A 70 -37.07 3.33 -3.04
N GLY A 71 -37.77 2.40 -3.70
CA GLY A 71 -38.31 2.63 -5.06
C GLY A 71 -37.28 2.49 -6.19
N ILE A 72 -36.03 2.11 -5.90
CA ILE A 72 -35.01 1.83 -6.91
C ILE A 72 -34.77 0.32 -6.99
N PRO A 73 -34.85 -0.31 -8.17
CA PRO A 73 -34.50 -1.71 -8.35
C PRO A 73 -33.06 -2.01 -7.93
N PRO A 74 -32.76 -3.19 -7.36
CA PRO A 74 -31.42 -3.53 -6.90
C PRO A 74 -30.36 -3.42 -8.00
N GLU A 75 -30.70 -3.76 -9.25
CA GLU A 75 -29.86 -3.64 -10.43
C GLU A 75 -29.45 -2.19 -10.74
N ASP A 76 -30.24 -1.19 -10.34
CA ASP A 76 -29.99 0.24 -10.61
C ASP A 76 -29.40 0.99 -9.42
N THR A 77 -29.28 0.36 -8.25
CA THR A 77 -28.78 1.02 -7.03
C THR A 77 -27.37 1.60 -7.19
N HIS A 78 -26.54 0.99 -8.03
CA HIS A 78 -25.17 1.43 -8.31
C HIS A 78 -25.10 2.76 -9.07
N ASN A 79 -26.19 3.19 -9.71
CA ASN A 79 -26.27 4.45 -10.47
C ASN A 79 -26.62 5.65 -9.58
N ILE A 80 -27.00 5.43 -8.33
CA ILE A 80 -27.35 6.52 -7.42
C ILE A 80 -26.08 7.09 -6.81
N GLN A 81 -25.81 8.38 -7.07
CA GLN A 81 -24.69 9.09 -6.46
C GLN A 81 -24.79 9.02 -4.94
N SER A 82 -23.71 8.55 -4.31
CA SER A 82 -23.64 8.42 -2.85
C SER A 82 -22.65 9.41 -2.25
N HIS A 83 -22.88 9.79 -1.00
CA HIS A 83 -21.95 10.62 -0.23
C HIS A 83 -21.17 9.76 0.78
N ALA A 84 -19.92 10.15 1.01
CA ALA A 84 -19.01 9.61 2.02
C ALA A 84 -18.18 10.75 2.63
N PRO A 85 -17.37 10.52 3.68
CA PRO A 85 -16.49 11.53 4.29
C PRO A 85 -15.32 11.97 3.39
N PHE A 86 -15.60 12.36 2.14
CA PHE A 86 -14.59 12.53 1.10
C PHE A 86 -13.56 13.61 1.42
N LEU A 87 -13.96 14.71 2.06
CA LEU A 87 -13.01 15.77 2.47
C LEU A 87 -12.01 15.25 3.51
N THR A 88 -12.48 14.49 4.51
CA THR A 88 -11.59 13.85 5.50
C THR A 88 -10.64 12.84 4.84
N TRP A 89 -11.13 12.12 3.83
CA TRP A 89 -10.29 11.18 3.07
C TRP A 89 -9.28 11.90 2.17
N LEU A 90 -9.65 13.05 1.62
CA LEU A 90 -8.77 13.88 0.80
C LEU A 90 -7.60 14.41 1.63
N ASP A 91 -7.88 14.97 2.81
CA ASP A 91 -6.85 15.44 3.75
C ASP A 91 -5.85 14.33 4.10
N LYS A 92 -6.39 13.13 4.36
CA LYS A 92 -5.57 11.94 4.64
C LYS A 92 -4.72 11.52 3.45
N ALA A 93 -5.27 11.54 2.23
CA ALA A 93 -4.52 11.20 1.02
C ALA A 93 -3.35 12.16 0.79
N HIS A 94 -3.55 13.47 1.02
CA HIS A 94 -2.48 14.46 0.96
C HIS A 94 -1.38 14.23 2.00
N SER A 95 -1.73 13.73 3.19
CA SER A 95 -0.72 13.42 4.23
C SER A 95 0.28 12.35 3.79
N TYR A 96 -0.13 11.38 2.96
CA TYR A 96 0.76 10.36 2.41
C TYR A 96 1.75 10.93 1.40
N GLN A 97 1.30 11.87 0.57
CA GLN A 97 2.16 12.54 -0.41
C GLN A 97 3.26 13.36 0.29
N ASN A 98 2.94 14.02 1.41
CA ASN A 98 3.92 14.77 2.18
C ASN A 98 4.93 13.85 2.89
N THR A 99 4.49 12.68 3.35
CA THR A 99 5.35 11.73 4.06
C THR A 99 6.43 11.12 3.14
N ASP A 100 6.10 10.88 1.87
CA ASP A 100 7.10 10.46 0.87
C ASP A 100 8.17 11.53 0.68
N LEU A 101 7.79 12.81 0.58
CA LEU A 101 8.75 13.93 0.45
C LEU A 101 9.68 14.03 1.66
N GLU A 102 9.15 13.89 2.88
CA GLU A 102 9.95 13.94 4.11
C GLU A 102 10.92 12.75 4.21
N HIS A 103 10.51 11.52 3.84
CA HIS A 103 11.39 10.35 3.84
C HIS A 103 12.56 10.47 2.87
N HIS A 104 12.36 11.11 1.72
CA HIS A 104 13.45 11.40 0.78
C HIS A 104 14.45 12.41 1.32
N SER A 105 14.04 13.27 2.25
CA SER A 105 14.91 14.28 2.88
C SER A 105 15.62 13.78 4.15
N SER A 106 15.12 12.71 4.78
CA SER A 106 15.59 12.24 6.09
C SER A 106 16.65 11.13 6.04
N CYS A 107 17.09 10.68 4.85
CA CYS A 107 18.19 9.73 4.73
C CYS A 107 19.52 10.43 5.04
N PRO A 108 20.18 10.20 6.19
CA PRO A 108 21.48 10.78 6.46
C PRO A 108 22.46 10.11 5.49
N VAL A 109 23.10 10.89 4.61
CA VAL A 109 24.23 10.39 3.84
C VAL A 109 25.27 9.91 4.86
N PRO A 110 25.70 8.64 4.84
CA PRO A 110 26.75 8.20 5.74
C PRO A 110 27.96 9.10 5.55
N SER A 111 28.38 9.81 6.61
CA SER A 111 29.66 10.51 6.60
C SER A 111 30.77 9.46 6.62
N GLY A 112 31.18 9.02 5.43
CA GLY A 112 32.17 7.99 5.24
C GLY A 112 32.59 7.94 3.77
N VAL A 113 33.82 7.47 3.55
CA VAL A 113 34.36 7.23 2.20
C VAL A 113 33.53 6.12 1.56
N LEU A 114 32.68 6.48 0.59
CA LEU A 114 31.79 5.56 -0.14
C LEU A 114 32.54 4.71 -1.18
N THR A 115 33.84 4.94 -1.37
CA THR A 115 34.64 4.12 -2.26
C THR A 115 35.01 2.81 -1.56
N PRO A 116 34.72 1.65 -2.17
CA PRO A 116 35.24 0.37 -1.70
C PRO A 116 36.77 0.44 -1.54
N PRO A 117 37.35 -0.18 -0.50
CA PRO A 117 38.80 -0.26 -0.39
C PRO A 117 39.39 -1.01 -1.59
N LEU A 118 40.61 -0.64 -1.98
CA LEU A 118 41.37 -1.33 -3.02
C LEU A 118 41.52 -2.82 -2.65
N SER A 119 41.26 -3.70 -3.62
CA SER A 119 41.28 -5.16 -3.42
C SER A 119 42.61 -5.72 -2.90
N SER A 120 43.68 -4.93 -2.87
CA SER A 120 45.01 -5.30 -2.38
C SER A 120 45.18 -5.20 -0.86
N GLU A 121 44.25 -4.56 -0.12
CA GLU A 121 44.33 -4.39 1.34
C GLU A 121 43.28 -5.20 2.11
N LYS A 122 43.06 -6.46 1.72
CA LYS A 122 42.24 -7.38 2.51
C LYS A 122 43.00 -7.77 3.79
N ALA A 123 42.75 -7.08 4.90
CA ALA A 123 43.27 -7.49 6.19
C ALA A 123 42.65 -8.86 6.57
N GLU A 124 43.51 -9.87 6.77
CA GLU A 124 43.13 -11.13 7.42
C GLU A 124 42.91 -10.85 8.92
N GLU A 125 41.66 -10.68 9.33
CA GLU A 125 41.32 -10.61 10.75
C GLU A 125 41.27 -12.03 11.31
N ALA A 126 42.39 -12.44 11.94
CA ALA A 126 42.53 -13.69 12.64
C ALA A 126 41.65 -13.73 13.90
N VAL A 127 40.68 -14.64 13.91
CA VAL A 127 39.86 -15.02 15.05
C VAL A 127 40.76 -15.48 16.22
N ARG A 128 40.80 -14.73 17.32
CA ARG A 128 41.28 -15.23 18.62
C ARG A 128 40.10 -15.81 19.40
N VAL A 129 40.08 -17.13 19.49
CA VAL A 129 39.25 -17.91 20.41
C VAL A 129 39.88 -17.83 21.80
N GLU A 130 39.14 -17.36 22.80
CA GLU A 130 39.41 -17.70 24.19
C GLU A 130 38.16 -18.34 24.82
N ALA A 131 38.41 -19.40 25.57
CA ALA A 131 37.46 -20.42 25.97
C ALA A 131 36.72 -20.09 27.27
N ALA A 132 35.41 -20.30 27.29
CA ALA A 132 34.68 -20.61 28.51
C ALA A 132 33.46 -21.51 28.18
N VAL A 133 33.52 -22.75 28.64
CA VAL A 133 32.44 -23.77 28.60
C VAL A 133 31.87 -23.84 30.03
N PRO A 134 30.53 -23.91 30.27
CA PRO A 134 29.91 -25.24 30.35
C PRO A 134 28.41 -25.40 30.00
N LYS A 135 28.15 -26.61 29.49
CA LYS A 135 27.04 -27.55 29.79
C LYS A 135 25.64 -27.29 29.20
N MET A 136 25.35 -28.07 28.16
CA MET A 136 24.00 -28.51 27.79
C MET A 136 23.46 -29.56 28.78
N ARG A 137 22.18 -29.45 29.14
CA ARG A 137 21.31 -30.55 29.62
C ARG A 137 19.86 -30.34 29.11
N PRO A 138 19.05 -31.41 29.02
CA PRO A 138 18.09 -31.60 27.92
C PRO A 138 16.63 -31.22 28.24
N ARG A 139 15.86 -31.16 27.13
CA ARG A 139 14.40 -31.18 26.97
C ARG A 139 13.62 -31.79 28.15
N MET A 140 12.60 -31.06 28.64
CA MET A 140 11.49 -31.65 29.40
C MET A 140 10.15 -31.26 28.76
N SER A 141 9.33 -32.29 28.62
CA SER A 141 7.95 -32.35 28.15
C SER A 141 6.94 -31.70 29.12
N LEU A 142 5.80 -31.32 28.54
CA LEU A 142 4.58 -30.80 29.19
C LEU A 142 4.15 -31.56 30.46
N PRO A 143 3.32 -30.90 31.29
CA PRO A 143 2.11 -31.49 31.84
C PRO A 143 0.84 -30.86 31.24
N SER A 144 -0.10 -31.74 30.97
CA SER A 144 -1.49 -31.57 30.54
C SER A 144 -2.37 -30.88 31.59
N LEU A 145 -3.28 -30.02 31.13
CA LEU A 145 -4.50 -29.63 31.87
C LEU A 145 -5.73 -29.87 30.97
N GLN A 146 -6.39 -30.98 31.22
CA GLN A 146 -7.80 -31.31 30.93
C GLN A 146 -8.52 -31.19 32.30
N HIS A 147 -9.79 -30.84 32.50
CA HIS A 147 -11.02 -30.89 31.70
C HIS A 147 -12.15 -30.22 32.52
N HIS A 148 -13.18 -29.65 31.88
CA HIS A 148 -14.63 -29.52 32.28
C HIS A 148 -15.18 -28.21 31.66
N LEU A 149 -16.09 -28.13 30.69
CA LEU A 149 -17.35 -28.81 30.30
C LEU A 149 -18.57 -28.51 31.19
N LEU A 150 -19.71 -28.30 30.51
CA LEU A 150 -21.10 -27.94 30.90
C LEU A 150 -21.41 -26.43 30.87
N GLU A 151 -22.38 -25.91 30.10
CA GLU A 151 -23.44 -26.44 29.22
C GLU A 151 -23.51 -25.60 27.93
#